data_AF-A0A350WXX6-F1
#
_entry.id   AF-A0A350WXX6-F1
#
_cell.length_a   1.000
_cell.length_b   1.000
_cell.length_c   1.000
_cell.angle_alpha   90.00
_cell.angle_beta   90.00
_cell.angle_gamma   90.00
#
_symmetry.space_group_name_H-M   'P 1'
#
loop_
_entity.id
_entity.type
_entity.pdbx_description
1 polymer ?
#
loop_
_entity_poly.entity_id
_entity_poly.type
_entity_poly.pdbx_seq_one_letter_code
_entity_poly.pdbx_strand_id
1 'polypeptide(L)'
;NSVCVTTQVGCRIGCKFCASTLGGLIRNLEAGEIVAQVLKVQQYLDEFEERVSHIVVMGIGEPFENYENLSQFINIVNNDKGLNIA
;
A
#
# COMPACT_ATOMS: atom_id res chain seq x y z
N ASN A 1 10.18 -11.25 2.16
CA ASN A 1 8.90 -10.88 2.78
C ASN A 1 8.09 -9.99 1.86
N SER A 2 6.88 -10.44 1.48
CA SER A 2 5.98 -9.68 0.60
C SER A 2 4.94 -8.94 1.42
N VAL A 3 4.75 -7.64 1.17
CA VAL A 3 3.79 -6.80 1.89
C VAL A 3 2.63 -6.41 0.97
N CYS A 4 1.42 -6.65 1.43
CA CYS A 4 0.20 -6.20 0.77
C CYS A 4 -0.19 -4.81 1.27
N VAL A 5 -0.27 -3.82 0.37
CA VAL A 5 -0.64 -2.45 0.71
C VAL A 5 -2.02 -2.07 0.19
N THR A 6 -2.70 -1.27 0.99
CA THR A 6 -4.01 -0.66 0.73
C THR A 6 -3.80 0.75 0.16
N THR A 7 -4.65 1.16 -0.79
CA THR A 7 -4.59 2.48 -1.45
C THR A 7 -5.78 3.38 -1.11
N GLN A 8 -6.86 2.83 -0.59
CA GLN A 8 -8.08 3.58 -0.27
C GLN A 8 -8.74 3.05 1.01
N VAL A 9 -9.54 3.89 1.66
CA VAL A 9 -10.46 3.47 2.71
C VAL A 9 -11.78 3.09 2.03
N GLY A 10 -11.99 1.79 1.85
CA GLY A 10 -13.08 1.24 1.06
C GLY A 10 -12.80 1.24 -0.45
N CYS A 11 -13.74 0.75 -1.25
CA CYS A 11 -13.60 0.65 -2.70
C CYS A 11 -14.96 0.80 -3.39
N ARG A 12 -15.05 1.63 -4.44
CA ARG A 12 -16.30 1.91 -5.16
C ARG A 12 -16.54 1.08 -6.42
N ILE A 13 -15.59 0.22 -6.81
CA ILE A 13 -15.69 -0.59 -8.04
C ILE A 13 -16.89 -1.54 -8.01
N GLY A 14 -17.32 -2.00 -6.83
CA GLY A 14 -18.54 -2.81 -6.70
C GLY A 14 -18.36 -4.27 -7.16
N CYS A 15 -17.14 -4.81 -7.12
CA CYS A 15 -16.88 -6.23 -7.34
C CYS A 15 -17.70 -7.10 -6.38
N LYS A 16 -18.62 -7.92 -6.92
CA LYS A 16 -19.59 -8.72 -6.14
C LYS A 16 -18.98 -9.69 -5.13
N PHE A 17 -17.72 -10.08 -5.34
CA PHE A 17 -17.00 -11.02 -4.49
C PHE A 17 -16.05 -10.34 -3.47
N CYS A 18 -15.92 -9.01 -3.51
CA CYS A 18 -14.94 -8.28 -2.73
C CYS A 18 -15.59 -7.59 -1.53
N ALA A 19 -15.22 -8.02 -0.32
CA ALA A 19 -15.74 -7.45 0.93
C ALA A 19 -15.39 -5.96 1.10
N SER A 20 -14.29 -5.49 0.48
CA SER A 20 -13.86 -4.09 0.50
C SER A 20 -14.89 -3.10 -0.07
N THR A 21 -15.89 -3.60 -0.81
CA THR A 21 -16.95 -2.79 -1.40
C THR A 21 -18.17 -2.63 -0.49
N LEU A 22 -18.30 -3.42 0.59
CA LEU A 22 -19.48 -3.45 1.47
C LEU A 22 -19.76 -2.11 2.19
N GLY A 23 -18.79 -1.21 2.24
CA GLY A 23 -18.94 0.16 2.79
C GLY A 23 -18.81 1.27 1.74
N GLY A 24 -18.69 0.94 0.45
CA GLY A 24 -18.35 1.89 -0.60
C GLY A 24 -16.94 2.49 -0.43
N LEU A 25 -16.64 3.56 -1.18
CA LEU A 25 -15.42 4.34 -1.04
C LEU A 25 -15.65 5.50 -0.08
N ILE A 26 -14.79 5.65 0.93
CA ILE A 26 -14.78 6.80 1.84
C ILE A 26 -13.79 7.86 1.35
N ARG A 27 -12.52 7.48 1.16
CA ARG A 27 -11.46 8.38 0.67
C ARG A 27 -10.26 7.63 0.12
N ASN A 28 -9.44 8.34 -0.65
CA ASN A 28 -8.10 7.92 -1.02
C ASN A 28 -7.14 8.03 0.18
N LEU A 29 -6.16 7.15 0.24
CA LEU A 29 -5.01 7.31 1.13
C LEU A 29 -3.98 8.26 0.51
N GLU A 30 -3.34 9.06 1.34
CA GLU A 30 -2.18 9.85 0.93
C GLU A 30 -0.96 8.94 0.74
N ALA A 31 -0.01 9.35 -0.11
CA ALA A 31 1.22 8.58 -0.35
C ALA A 31 1.93 8.18 0.96
N GLY A 32 1.99 9.10 1.94
CA GLY A 32 2.56 8.85 3.26
C GLY A 32 1.85 7.77 4.06
N GLU A 33 0.51 7.69 3.94
CA GLU A 33 -0.28 6.62 4.59
C GLU A 33 -0.03 5.25 3.96
N ILE A 34 0.24 5.20 2.64
CA ILE A 34 0.62 3.96 1.95
C ILE A 34 2.05 3.55 2.35
N VAL A 35 3.00 4.49 2.40
CA VAL A 35 4.38 4.25 2.86
C VAL A 35 4.38 3.75 4.32
N ALA A 36 3.56 4.33 5.19
CA ALA A 36 3.49 3.96 6.60
C ALA A 36 3.13 2.47 6.81
N GLN A 37 2.32 1.88 5.92
CA GLN A 37 2.00 0.45 5.99
C GLN A 37 3.26 -0.41 5.81
N VAL A 38 4.11 -0.08 4.84
CA VAL A 38 5.36 -0.80 4.58
C VAL A 38 6.35 -0.59 5.71
N LEU A 39 6.52 0.66 6.17
CA LEU A 39 7.44 0.97 7.28
C LEU A 39 7.05 0.24 8.56
N LYS A 40 5.74 0.13 8.84
CA LYS A 40 5.29 -0.60 10.03
C LYS A 40 5.65 -2.08 9.99
N VAL A 41 5.56 -2.69 8.80
CA VAL A 41 5.99 -4.08 8.61
C VAL A 41 7.51 -4.21 8.66
N GLN A 42 8.26 -3.28 8.04
CA GLN A 42 9.72 -3.30 8.11
C GLN A 42 10.21 -3.18 9.55
N GLN A 43 9.65 -2.28 10.36
CA GLN A 43 9.98 -2.15 11.78
C GLN A 43 9.78 -3.45 12.56
N TYR A 44 8.74 -4.22 12.24
CA TYR A 44 8.52 -5.53 12.84
C TYR A 44 9.56 -6.56 12.38
N LEU A 45 9.93 -6.54 11.10
CA LEU A 45 10.94 -7.44 10.53
C LEU A 45 12.37 -7.12 11.00
N ASP A 46 12.65 -5.87 11.36
CA ASP A 46 13.94 -5.45 11.93
C ASP A 46 14.27 -6.23 13.21
N GLU A 47 13.25 -6.64 14.00
CA GLU A 47 13.43 -7.48 15.20
C GLU A 47 13.99 -8.88 14.88
N PHE A 48 13.86 -9.31 13.63
CA PHE A 48 14.30 -10.62 13.12
C PHE A 48 15.47 -10.51 12.14
N GLU A 49 16.07 -9.32 11.99
CA GLU A 49 17.10 -9.04 10.96
C GLU A 49 16.62 -9.35 9.53
N GLU A 50 15.32 -9.22 9.27
CA GLU A 50 14.71 -9.48 7.97
C GLU A 50 14.26 -8.19 7.26
N ARG A 51 13.92 -8.31 5.98
CA ARG A 51 13.53 -7.16 5.15
C ARG A 51 12.31 -7.41 4.28
N VAL A 52 11.52 -6.37 4.08
CA VAL A 52 10.55 -6.32 2.99
C VAL A 52 11.30 -6.42 1.67
N SER A 53 10.95 -7.43 0.87
CA SER A 53 11.58 -7.68 -0.43
C SER A 53 10.63 -7.43 -1.60
N HIS A 54 9.32 -7.47 -1.38
CA HIS A 54 8.33 -7.26 -2.44
C HIS A 54 7.13 -6.51 -1.87
N ILE A 55 6.53 -5.64 -2.70
CA ILE A 55 5.30 -4.95 -2.38
C ILE A 55 4.26 -5.36 -3.42
N VAL A 56 3.06 -5.74 -2.97
CA VAL A 56 1.90 -5.98 -3.83
C VAL A 56 0.79 -5.02 -3.46
N VAL A 57 0.21 -4.36 -4.47
CA VAL A 57 -0.88 -3.39 -4.30
C VAL A 57 -2.20 -4.12 -4.48
N MET A 58 -2.54 -4.97 -3.51
CA MET A 58 -3.71 -5.86 -3.53
C MET A 58 -4.55 -5.78 -2.26
N GLY A 59 -4.36 -4.71 -1.48
CA GLY A 59 -5.14 -4.44 -0.27
C GLY A 59 -6.52 -3.87 -0.62
N ILE A 60 -7.00 -2.95 0.20
CA ILE A 60 -8.28 -2.28 -0.04
C ILE A 60 -8.10 -1.16 -1.07
N GLY A 61 -9.05 -1.02 -1.99
CA GLY A 61 -9.10 0.06 -2.98
C GLY A 61 -8.74 -0.36 -4.40
N GLU A 62 -9.07 0.50 -5.34
CA GLU A 62 -8.64 0.42 -6.74
C GLU A 62 -7.42 1.32 -6.95
N PRO A 63 -6.23 0.76 -7.19
CA PRO A 63 -4.99 1.53 -7.28
C PRO A 63 -5.03 2.63 -8.34
N PHE A 64 -5.67 2.39 -9.48
CA PHE A 64 -5.75 3.38 -10.55
C PHE A 64 -6.69 4.55 -10.25
N GLU A 65 -7.61 4.43 -9.29
CA GLU A 65 -8.43 5.54 -8.80
C GLU A 65 -7.69 6.42 -7.77
N ASN A 66 -6.51 5.99 -7.32
CA ASN A 66 -5.62 6.75 -6.46
C ASN A 66 -4.20 6.87 -7.05
N TYR A 67 -4.12 7.05 -8.38
CA TYR A 67 -2.88 6.97 -9.14
C TYR A 67 -1.79 7.92 -8.66
N GLU A 68 -2.11 9.19 -8.37
CA GLU A 68 -1.10 10.19 -7.98
C GLU A 68 -0.41 9.82 -6.65
N ASN A 69 -1.19 9.46 -5.63
CA ASN A 69 -0.63 9.02 -4.35
C ASN A 69 0.11 7.70 -4.48
N LEU A 70 -0.39 6.77 -5.31
CA LEU A 70 0.27 5.51 -5.58
C LEU A 70 1.63 5.71 -6.27
N SER A 71 1.67 6.58 -7.28
CA SER A 71 2.88 6.92 -8.03
C SER A 71 3.93 7.55 -7.11
N GLN A 72 3.51 8.49 -6.26
CA GLN A 72 4.40 9.09 -5.26
C GLN A 72 4.89 8.05 -4.23
N PHE A 73 4.02 7.15 -3.78
CA PHE A 73 4.40 6.03 -2.92
C PHE A 73 5.49 5.15 -3.56
N ILE A 74 5.30 4.72 -4.82
CA ILE A 74 6.27 3.91 -5.57
C ILE A 74 7.62 4.64 -5.65
N ASN A 75 7.62 5.94 -5.96
CA ASN A 75 8.85 6.73 -6.02
C ASN A 75 9.57 6.83 -4.67
N ILE A 76 8.82 6.89 -3.55
CA ILE A 76 9.42 6.96 -2.21
C ILE A 76 10.04 5.61 -1.81
N VAL A 77 9.33 4.50 -2.01
CA VAL A 77 9.82 3.18 -1.59
C VAL A 77 10.97 2.67 -2.46
N ASN A 78 11.02 3.07 -3.74
CA ASN A 78 12.10 2.72 -4.66
C ASN A 78 13.31 3.67 -4.56
N ASN A 79 13.23 4.76 -3.79
CA ASN A 79 14.31 5.71 -3.68
C ASN A 79 15.53 5.09 -2.98
N ASP A 80 16.74 5.36 -3.49
CA ASP A 80 18.01 4.89 -2.89
C ASP A 80 18.20 5.36 -1.44
N LYS A 81 17.63 6.51 -1.07
CA LYS A 81 17.63 7.05 0.30
C LYS A 81 16.42 6.58 1.13
N GLY A 82 15.50 5.84 0.53
CA GLY A 82 14.32 5.29 1.15
C GLY A 82 14.50 3.82 1.51
N LEU A 83 13.45 3.02 1.25
CA LEU A 83 13.51 1.57 1.42
C LEU A 83 14.19 0.87 0.24
N ASN A 84 14.59 1.55 -0.83
CA ASN A 84 15.26 0.96 -1.99
C ASN A 84 14.75 -0.46 -2.34
N ILE A 85 13.44 -0.58 -2.52
CA ILE A 85 12.80 -1.85 -2.89
C ILE A 85 12.76 -1.85 -4.43
N ALA A 86 13.64 -2.63 -5.05
CA ALA A 86 13.77 -2.73 -6.51
C ALA A 86 13.08 -3.99 -7.05
#